data_AF-A0A0J8GMF5-F1
#
_entry.id   AF-A0A0J8GMF5-F1
#
_cell.length_a   1.000
_cell.length_b   1.000
_cell.length_c   1.000
_cell.angle_alpha   90.00
_cell.angle_beta   90.00
_cell.angle_gamma   90.00
#
_symmetry.space_group_name_H-M   'P 1'
#
loop_
_entity.id
_entity.type
_entity.pdbx_description
1 polymer ?
#
loop_
_entity_poly.entity_id
_entity_poly.type
_entity_poly.pdbx_seq_one_letter_code
_entity_poly.pdbx_strand_id
1 'polypeptide(L)'
;MMSKFIKLALVTVLFGCITSCATVTETINDTKLAYQKVKNSTKEKLNTITSSKDKLSSEISENSLVRIFSDDASIIENREANFVKWNSGSRHRTDNIYRQYIKKHKLNIAVADLELAQKMEILKLYFYEMLKNQHIQQFKNKHKKVQFDEFLTDSENINAIYDYKMALAESEHNWNINLPGTQKRVAELMLASLFGQPRVKYLSYDPDDEEMYISVRATTNNFKEKIKFEVTKEQARKIRSNLRNLKTAVFFNFDNNALELVAVHFQFGKKTYLTDIVDQAYVRQTNVKFEPVTISLQDEDVRYTEVIKNLIPPNWFYNLSGSNIAYGQGRTKSLAEADANSFAAQSQKILVSGVSQLKQQKQGNHTSTQFEFSTQQKVQEVEVINRKIIKSEKKDGIWFVAVTYQIAK
;
A
#
# COMPACT_ATOMS: atom_id res chain seq x y z
N MET A 1 36.84 1.04 -34.63
CA MET A 1 37.35 0.16 -33.55
C MET A 1 36.43 0.02 -32.33
N MET A 2 35.26 0.68 -32.26
CA MET A 2 34.33 0.58 -31.12
C MET A 2 33.28 -0.55 -31.21
N SER A 3 33.12 -1.18 -32.37
CA SER A 3 32.03 -2.16 -32.60
C SER A 3 32.36 -3.59 -32.12
N LYS A 4 33.63 -3.93 -31.91
CA LYS A 4 34.04 -5.30 -31.51
C LYS A 4 34.01 -5.53 -29.99
N PHE A 5 34.09 -4.49 -29.17
CA PHE A 5 34.01 -4.61 -27.71
C PHE A 5 32.58 -4.84 -27.19
N ILE A 6 31.57 -4.32 -27.89
CA ILE A 6 30.15 -4.49 -27.49
C ILE A 6 29.67 -5.94 -27.75
N LYS A 7 30.21 -6.63 -28.76
CA LYS A 7 29.86 -8.03 -29.02
C LYS A 7 30.52 -9.00 -28.04
N LEU A 8 31.69 -8.68 -27.50
CA LEU A 8 32.39 -9.56 -26.55
C LEU A 8 31.79 -9.46 -25.13
N ALA A 9 31.28 -8.29 -24.74
CA ALA A 9 30.53 -8.13 -23.49
C ALA A 9 29.17 -8.85 -23.52
N LEU A 10 28.52 -8.96 -24.69
CA LEU A 10 27.24 -9.68 -24.81
C LEU A 10 27.37 -11.21 -24.75
N VAL A 11 28.51 -11.77 -25.18
CA VAL A 11 28.72 -13.24 -25.17
C VAL A 11 29.18 -13.75 -23.80
N THR A 12 29.81 -12.90 -22.99
CA THR A 12 30.28 -13.29 -21.64
C THR A 12 29.15 -13.28 -20.60
N VAL A 13 28.02 -12.62 -20.88
CA VAL A 13 26.79 -12.67 -20.05
C VAL A 13 25.97 -13.94 -20.29
N LEU A 14 26.27 -14.71 -21.35
CA LEU A 14 25.52 -15.93 -21.71
C LEU A 14 26.03 -17.22 -21.05
N PHE A 15 27.14 -17.20 -20.30
CA PHE A 15 27.75 -18.42 -19.72
C PHE A 15 27.77 -18.49 -18.19
N GLY A 16 27.08 -17.58 -17.48
CA GLY A 16 27.02 -17.55 -16.01
C GLY A 16 25.62 -17.68 -15.40
N CYS A 17 24.61 -18.07 -16.18
CA CYS A 17 23.21 -17.90 -15.78
C CYS A 17 22.48 -19.20 -15.41
N ILE A 18 22.80 -19.79 -14.26
CA ILE A 18 21.94 -20.85 -13.68
C ILE A 18 21.52 -20.50 -12.24
N THR A 19 22.37 -19.83 -11.46
CA THR A 19 22.00 -19.22 -10.17
C THR A 19 21.57 -17.75 -10.27
N SER A 20 21.78 -17.11 -11.43
CA SER A 20 21.53 -15.67 -11.57
C SER A 20 20.09 -15.30 -11.97
N CYS A 21 19.27 -16.23 -12.49
CA CYS A 21 17.93 -15.87 -12.98
C CYS A 21 16.95 -15.55 -11.85
N ALA A 22 17.05 -16.25 -10.70
CA ALA A 22 16.28 -15.94 -9.49
C ALA A 22 16.71 -14.58 -8.94
N THR A 23 18.02 -14.35 -8.76
CA THR A 23 18.57 -13.07 -8.29
C THR A 23 18.29 -11.91 -9.24
N VAL A 24 18.29 -12.13 -10.57
CA VAL A 24 17.97 -11.08 -11.56
C VAL A 24 16.48 -10.74 -11.52
N THR A 25 15.61 -11.73 -11.38
CA THR A 25 14.16 -11.51 -11.25
C THR A 25 13.83 -10.80 -9.94
N GLU A 26 14.47 -11.20 -8.84
CA GLU A 26 14.39 -10.53 -7.54
C GLU A 26 14.90 -9.08 -7.62
N THR A 27 16.06 -8.84 -8.24
CA THR A 27 16.61 -7.47 -8.43
C THR A 27 15.70 -6.60 -9.30
N ILE A 28 15.12 -7.14 -10.38
CA ILE A 28 14.17 -6.42 -11.24
C ILE A 28 12.90 -6.08 -10.45
N ASN A 29 12.39 -7.02 -9.66
CA ASN A 29 11.21 -6.84 -8.83
C ASN A 29 11.47 -5.80 -7.72
N ASP A 30 12.61 -5.87 -7.04
CA ASP A 30 13.01 -4.87 -6.04
C ASP A 30 13.15 -3.48 -6.64
N THR A 31 13.72 -3.38 -7.84
CA THR A 31 13.84 -2.10 -8.57
C THR A 31 12.47 -1.53 -8.92
N LYS A 32 11.53 -2.36 -9.38
CA LYS A 32 10.15 -1.94 -9.66
C LYS A 32 9.41 -1.52 -8.39
N LEU A 33 9.58 -2.24 -7.28
CA LEU A 33 9.03 -1.86 -5.97
C LEU A 33 9.59 -0.50 -5.51
N ALA A 34 10.90 -0.29 -5.64
CA ALA A 34 11.54 0.98 -5.32
C ALA A 34 10.97 2.13 -6.19
N TYR A 35 10.82 1.91 -7.50
CA TYR A 35 10.21 2.89 -8.40
C TYR A 35 8.76 3.23 -7.99
N GLN A 36 7.94 2.22 -7.68
CA GLN A 36 6.56 2.46 -7.24
C GLN A 36 6.50 3.20 -5.91
N LYS A 37 7.38 2.90 -4.95
CA LYS A 37 7.50 3.66 -3.70
C LYS A 37 7.81 5.14 -3.96
N VAL A 38 8.75 5.44 -4.85
CA VAL A 38 9.09 6.83 -5.23
C VAL A 38 7.91 7.53 -5.92
N LYS A 39 7.24 6.84 -6.85
CA LYS A 39 6.06 7.36 -7.55
C LYS A 39 4.93 7.69 -6.57
N ASN A 40 4.66 6.78 -5.63
CA ASN A 40 3.64 6.94 -4.60
C ASN A 40 3.99 8.10 -3.64
N SER A 41 5.24 8.18 -3.17
CA SER A 41 5.69 9.31 -2.34
C SER A 41 5.54 10.67 -3.04
N THR A 42 5.79 10.72 -4.35
CA THR A 42 5.61 11.95 -5.15
C THR A 42 4.13 12.34 -5.24
N LYS A 43 3.23 11.35 -5.42
CA LYS A 43 1.78 11.58 -5.46
C LYS A 43 1.23 12.03 -4.11
N GLU A 44 1.72 11.48 -3.00
CA GLU A 44 1.40 11.93 -1.63
C GLU A 44 1.77 13.41 -1.42
N LYS A 45 2.97 13.82 -1.84
CA LYS A 45 3.39 15.23 -1.79
C LYS A 45 2.49 16.13 -2.61
N LEU A 46 2.14 15.73 -3.84
CA LEU A 46 1.24 16.50 -4.70
C LEU A 46 -0.15 16.66 -4.06
N ASN A 47 -0.71 15.59 -3.49
CA ASN A 47 -1.99 15.66 -2.81
C ASN A 47 -1.95 16.55 -1.57
N THR A 48 -0.84 16.54 -0.83
CA THR A 48 -0.65 17.44 0.32
C THR A 48 -0.71 18.91 -0.12
N ILE A 49 -0.11 19.24 -1.27
CA ILE A 49 -0.17 20.58 -1.86
C ILE A 49 -1.61 20.91 -2.29
N THR A 50 -2.30 19.99 -2.97
CA THR A 50 -3.70 20.19 -3.39
C THR A 50 -4.61 20.40 -2.18
N SER A 51 -4.52 19.58 -1.14
CA SER A 51 -5.30 19.75 0.10
C SER A 51 -5.00 21.08 0.80
N SER A 52 -3.76 21.55 0.77
CA SER A 52 -3.40 22.87 1.30
C SER A 52 -4.03 24.01 0.51
N LYS A 53 -4.11 23.87 -0.82
CA LYS A 53 -4.80 24.81 -1.70
C LYS A 53 -6.31 24.80 -1.45
N ASP A 54 -6.92 23.63 -1.32
CA ASP A 54 -8.37 23.49 -1.08
C ASP A 54 -8.75 24.10 0.28
N LYS A 55 -7.91 23.89 1.30
CA LYS A 55 -8.05 24.53 2.61
C LYS A 55 -8.03 26.06 2.49
N LEU A 56 -7.03 26.62 1.82
CA LEU A 56 -6.95 28.08 1.58
C LEU A 56 -8.17 28.60 0.81
N SER A 57 -8.63 27.87 -0.20
CA SER A 57 -9.84 28.23 -0.96
C SER A 57 -11.08 28.24 -0.06
N SER A 58 -11.21 27.26 0.84
CA SER A 58 -12.33 27.20 1.78
C SER A 58 -12.29 28.35 2.80
N GLU A 59 -11.11 28.72 3.31
CA GLU A 59 -10.94 29.86 4.20
C GLU A 59 -11.29 31.19 3.51
N ILE A 60 -10.89 31.36 2.25
CA ILE A 60 -11.26 32.52 1.43
C ILE A 60 -12.77 32.58 1.23
N SER A 61 -13.42 31.45 0.92
CA SER A 61 -14.87 31.42 0.66
C SER A 61 -15.74 31.74 1.88
N GLU A 62 -15.22 31.51 3.09
CA GLU A 62 -15.92 31.88 4.34
C GLU A 62 -15.63 33.32 4.77
N ASN A 63 -14.75 34.05 4.06
CA ASN A 63 -14.52 35.46 4.31
C ASN A 63 -15.83 36.25 4.08
N SER A 64 -16.15 37.15 5.01
CA SER A 64 -17.39 37.94 4.96
C SER A 64 -17.52 38.75 3.67
N LEU A 65 -16.43 39.28 3.11
CA LEU A 65 -16.44 39.99 1.84
C LEU A 65 -16.70 39.07 0.65
N VAL A 66 -16.14 37.86 0.65
CA VAL A 66 -16.32 36.89 -0.45
C VAL A 66 -17.73 36.31 -0.45
N ARG A 67 -18.31 36.07 0.74
CA ARG A 67 -19.71 35.65 0.89
C ARG A 67 -20.69 36.65 0.26
N ILE A 68 -20.40 37.96 0.30
CA ILE A 68 -21.27 39.00 -0.31
C ILE A 68 -21.38 38.82 -1.83
N PHE A 69 -20.31 38.35 -2.49
CA PHE A 69 -20.27 38.20 -3.94
C PHE A 69 -20.52 36.77 -4.43
N SER A 70 -20.74 35.82 -3.51
CA SER A 70 -20.98 34.42 -3.83
C SER A 70 -22.46 34.09 -3.76
N ASP A 71 -22.97 33.27 -4.67
CA ASP A 71 -24.34 32.77 -4.59
C ASP A 71 -24.47 31.68 -3.51
N ASP A 72 -25.67 31.54 -2.96
CA ASP A 72 -25.97 30.58 -1.89
C ASP A 72 -25.63 29.13 -2.28
N ALA A 73 -25.81 28.75 -3.55
CA ALA A 73 -25.55 27.37 -3.98
C ALA A 73 -24.06 27.06 -3.96
N SER A 74 -23.23 27.96 -4.48
CA SER A 74 -21.76 27.87 -4.41
C SER A 74 -21.25 27.79 -2.97
N ILE A 75 -21.82 28.60 -2.06
CA ILE A 75 -21.47 28.56 -0.62
C ILE A 75 -21.83 27.20 -0.01
N ILE A 76 -23.01 26.66 -0.32
CA ILE A 76 -23.47 25.36 0.19
C ILE A 76 -22.57 24.24 -0.33
N GLU A 77 -22.27 24.22 -1.63
CA GLU A 77 -21.42 23.20 -2.26
C GLU A 77 -20.03 23.18 -1.64
N ASN A 78 -19.42 24.36 -1.47
CA ASN A 78 -18.12 24.48 -0.82
C ASN A 78 -18.14 23.94 0.62
N ARG A 79 -19.19 24.24 1.39
CA ARG A 79 -19.32 23.76 2.78
C ARG A 79 -19.49 22.25 2.86
N GLU A 80 -20.27 21.64 1.97
CA GLU A 80 -20.43 20.18 1.87
C GLU A 80 -19.10 19.49 1.50
N ALA A 81 -18.34 20.09 0.58
CA ALA A 81 -17.07 19.55 0.12
C ALA A 81 -15.98 19.63 1.20
N ASN A 82 -15.86 20.78 1.89
CA ASN A 82 -14.67 21.09 2.68
C ASN A 82 -14.85 20.96 4.20
N PHE A 83 -16.07 21.06 4.74
CA PHE A 83 -16.29 21.01 6.19
C PHE A 83 -16.87 19.68 6.67
N VAL A 84 -16.69 19.39 7.96
CA VAL A 84 -17.32 18.25 8.63
C VAL A 84 -18.79 18.56 8.87
N LYS A 85 -19.68 17.72 8.34
CA LYS A 85 -21.13 17.93 8.44
C LYS A 85 -21.76 17.04 9.51
N TRP A 86 -22.47 17.65 10.45
CA TRP A 86 -23.33 16.98 11.41
C TRP A 86 -24.80 17.29 11.12
N ASN A 87 -25.55 16.29 10.65
CA ASN A 87 -26.96 16.43 10.27
C ASN A 87 -27.87 15.29 10.75
N SER A 88 -27.30 14.29 11.41
CA SER A 88 -27.98 13.05 11.76
C SER A 88 -27.41 12.44 13.03
N GLY A 89 -28.22 11.62 13.69
CA GLY A 89 -27.76 10.81 14.82
C GLY A 89 -27.05 9.53 14.36
N SER A 90 -26.17 9.03 15.20
CA SER A 90 -25.48 7.77 14.96
C SER A 90 -26.40 6.57 15.11
N ARG A 91 -26.14 5.53 14.31
CA ARG A 91 -26.73 4.19 14.49
C ARG A 91 -25.94 3.35 15.51
N HIS A 92 -24.77 3.82 15.93
CA HIS A 92 -23.91 3.11 16.86
C HIS A 92 -24.38 3.35 18.30
N ARG A 93 -24.33 2.30 19.12
CA ARG A 93 -24.66 2.39 20.56
C ARG A 93 -23.47 2.99 21.32
N THR A 94 -23.44 4.31 21.41
CA THR A 94 -22.32 5.08 22.00
C THR A 94 -21.94 4.58 23.40
N ASP A 95 -22.91 4.31 24.27
CA ASP A 95 -22.65 3.77 25.62
C ASP A 95 -21.90 2.45 25.62
N ASN A 96 -22.19 1.57 24.65
CA ASN A 96 -21.48 0.30 24.54
C ASN A 96 -20.02 0.51 24.11
N ILE A 97 -19.77 1.47 23.21
CA ILE A 97 -18.41 1.84 22.79
C ILE A 97 -17.60 2.30 24.01
N TYR A 98 -18.15 3.20 24.82
CA TYR A 98 -17.47 3.69 26.03
C TYR A 98 -17.20 2.56 27.04
N ARG A 99 -18.20 1.71 27.32
CA ARG A 99 -18.04 0.57 28.25
C ARG A 99 -16.97 -0.42 27.78
N GLN A 100 -16.96 -0.73 26.48
CA GLN A 100 -15.96 -1.61 25.90
C GLN A 100 -14.55 -1.02 26.01
N TYR A 101 -14.39 0.28 25.76
CA TYR A 101 -13.12 0.97 25.91
C TYR A 101 -12.62 0.95 27.36
N ILE A 102 -13.47 1.37 28.31
CA ILE A 102 -13.17 1.36 29.76
C ILE A 102 -12.73 -0.04 30.21
N LYS A 103 -13.47 -1.08 29.80
CA LYS A 103 -13.15 -2.49 30.12
C LYS A 103 -11.81 -2.92 29.51
N LYS A 104 -11.60 -2.65 28.22
CA LYS A 104 -10.37 -3.02 27.49
C LYS A 104 -9.13 -2.39 28.13
N HIS A 105 -9.24 -1.13 28.57
CA HIS A 105 -8.14 -0.36 29.15
C HIS A 105 -8.09 -0.41 30.68
N LYS A 106 -8.96 -1.21 31.33
CA LYS A 106 -9.03 -1.38 32.79
C LYS A 106 -9.13 -0.04 33.55
N LEU A 107 -9.89 0.92 33.00
CA LEU A 107 -10.09 2.22 33.63
C LEU A 107 -11.09 2.11 34.78
N ASN A 108 -10.78 2.71 35.93
CA ASN A 108 -11.67 2.74 37.09
C ASN A 108 -12.55 4.00 37.10
N ILE A 109 -13.34 4.18 36.03
CA ILE A 109 -14.25 5.33 35.85
C ILE A 109 -15.57 4.86 35.27
N ALA A 110 -16.70 5.48 35.65
CA ALA A 110 -17.97 5.19 35.01
C ALA A 110 -18.12 6.00 33.71
N VAL A 111 -18.98 5.54 32.80
CA VAL A 111 -19.28 6.25 31.54
C VAL A 111 -19.86 7.65 31.78
N ALA A 112 -20.66 7.80 32.85
CA ALA A 112 -21.26 9.08 33.21
C ALA A 112 -20.20 10.13 33.59
N ASP A 113 -19.10 9.69 34.19
CA ASP A 113 -18.01 10.52 34.69
C ASP A 113 -16.99 10.88 33.61
N LEU A 114 -17.12 10.31 32.41
CA LEU A 114 -16.27 10.66 31.27
C LEU A 114 -16.51 12.12 30.85
N GLU A 115 -15.43 12.89 30.84
CA GLU A 115 -15.41 14.24 30.27
C GLU A 115 -15.68 14.21 28.76
N LEU A 116 -16.13 15.34 28.20
CA LEU A 116 -16.40 15.45 26.76
C LEU A 116 -15.17 15.10 25.91
N ALA A 117 -13.99 15.56 26.36
CA ALA A 117 -12.68 15.25 25.78
C ALA A 117 -12.45 13.75 25.60
N GLN A 118 -12.67 13.02 26.69
CA GLN A 118 -12.45 11.59 26.76
C GLN A 118 -13.46 10.85 25.89
N LYS A 119 -14.73 11.30 25.88
CA LYS A 119 -15.77 10.79 24.99
C LYS A 119 -15.39 10.95 23.52
N MET A 120 -14.92 12.13 23.13
CA MET A 120 -14.45 12.41 21.77
C MET A 120 -13.25 11.54 21.39
N GLU A 121 -12.26 11.43 22.26
CA GLU A 121 -11.07 10.59 22.04
C GLU A 121 -11.43 9.11 21.83
N ILE A 122 -12.30 8.56 22.69
CA ILE A 122 -12.75 7.17 22.58
C ILE A 122 -13.49 6.93 21.27
N LEU A 123 -14.41 7.83 20.89
CA LEU A 123 -15.15 7.70 19.63
C LEU A 123 -14.24 7.84 18.40
N LYS A 124 -13.29 8.77 18.43
CA LYS A 124 -12.28 8.94 17.39
C LYS A 124 -11.53 7.63 17.16
N LEU A 125 -10.97 7.05 18.23
CA LEU A 125 -10.21 5.80 18.14
C LEU A 125 -11.08 4.65 17.63
N TYR A 126 -12.32 4.53 18.13
CA TYR A 126 -13.26 3.49 17.71
C TYR A 126 -13.59 3.59 16.21
N PHE A 127 -13.99 4.78 15.73
CA PHE A 127 -14.41 4.95 14.33
C PHE A 127 -13.22 4.88 13.37
N TYR A 128 -12.05 5.37 13.78
CA TYR A 128 -10.85 5.21 12.97
C TYR A 128 -10.50 3.73 12.79
N GLU A 129 -10.46 2.95 13.87
CA GLU A 129 -10.18 1.52 13.82
C GLU A 129 -11.25 0.76 13.03
N MET A 130 -12.52 1.16 13.14
CA MET A 130 -13.61 0.60 12.33
C MET A 130 -13.38 0.82 10.82
N LEU A 131 -13.09 2.06 10.40
CA LEU A 131 -12.85 2.39 8.99
C LEU A 131 -11.56 1.74 8.46
N LYS A 132 -10.51 1.71 9.27
CA LYS A 132 -9.27 0.97 8.97
C LYS A 132 -9.56 -0.50 8.70
N ASN A 133 -10.30 -1.16 9.59
CA ASN A 133 -10.65 -2.57 9.41
C ASN A 133 -11.53 -2.78 8.17
N GLN A 134 -12.44 -1.87 7.86
CA GLN A 134 -13.21 -1.94 6.62
C GLN A 134 -12.32 -1.89 5.37
N HIS A 135 -11.34 -0.98 5.33
CA HIS A 135 -10.36 -0.89 4.24
C HIS A 135 -9.53 -2.18 4.11
N ILE A 136 -9.05 -2.72 5.23
CA ILE A 136 -8.32 -3.99 5.27
C ILE A 136 -9.17 -5.13 4.71
N GLN A 137 -10.46 -5.22 5.10
CA GLN A 137 -11.36 -6.27 4.61
C GLN A 137 -11.66 -6.11 3.12
N GLN A 138 -11.81 -4.88 2.61
CA GLN A 138 -11.94 -4.63 1.17
C GLN A 138 -10.72 -5.14 0.41
N PHE A 139 -9.51 -4.89 0.93
CA PHE A 139 -8.29 -5.43 0.35
C PHE A 139 -8.28 -6.96 0.35
N LYS A 140 -8.57 -7.60 1.50
CA LYS A 140 -8.63 -9.07 1.63
C LYS A 140 -9.64 -9.72 0.68
N ASN A 141 -10.79 -9.09 0.48
CA ASN A 141 -11.82 -9.58 -0.43
C ASN A 141 -11.40 -9.48 -1.90
N LYS A 142 -10.62 -8.45 -2.26
CA LYS A 142 -10.14 -8.22 -3.63
C LYS A 142 -8.86 -9.02 -3.94
N HIS A 143 -7.99 -9.18 -2.96
CA HIS A 143 -6.67 -9.80 -3.09
C HIS A 143 -6.56 -10.95 -2.08
N LYS A 144 -6.74 -12.19 -2.57
CA LYS A 144 -6.53 -13.38 -1.76
C LYS A 144 -5.05 -13.45 -1.37
N LYS A 145 -4.79 -13.71 -0.08
CA LYS A 145 -3.42 -13.89 0.42
C LYS A 145 -2.76 -15.04 -0.34
N VAL A 146 -1.62 -14.77 -0.96
CA VAL A 146 -0.89 -15.75 -1.76
C VAL A 146 -0.30 -16.80 -0.82
N GLN A 147 -0.55 -18.06 -1.15
CA GLN A 147 0.11 -19.21 -0.53
C GLN A 147 1.07 -19.81 -1.55
N PHE A 148 2.12 -20.46 -1.08
CA PHE A 148 3.02 -21.20 -1.96
C PHE A 148 2.24 -22.32 -2.65
N ASP A 149 2.33 -22.39 -3.97
CA ASP A 149 1.72 -23.43 -4.78
C ASP A 149 2.81 -24.36 -5.33
N GLU A 150 2.78 -25.62 -4.92
CA GLU A 150 3.78 -26.61 -5.33
C GLU A 150 3.68 -27.03 -6.80
N PHE A 151 2.57 -26.70 -7.47
CA PHE A 151 2.38 -26.95 -8.90
C PHE A 151 2.89 -25.80 -9.78
N LEU A 152 3.21 -24.65 -9.18
CA LEU A 152 3.83 -23.51 -9.84
C LEU A 152 5.36 -23.59 -9.75
N THR A 153 6.03 -23.03 -10.76
CA THR A 153 7.49 -22.83 -10.70
C THR A 153 7.84 -21.78 -9.65
N ASP A 154 9.07 -21.79 -9.13
CA ASP A 154 9.54 -20.76 -8.20
C ASP A 154 9.39 -19.34 -8.78
N SER A 155 9.61 -19.16 -10.08
CA SER A 155 9.42 -17.88 -10.75
C SER A 155 7.97 -17.42 -10.73
N GLU A 156 7.00 -18.33 -10.87
CA GLU A 156 5.58 -18.04 -10.83
C GLU A 156 5.13 -17.74 -9.40
N ASN A 157 5.61 -18.50 -8.41
CA ASN A 157 5.38 -18.21 -6.99
C ASN A 157 5.98 -16.86 -6.58
N ILE A 158 7.20 -16.55 -7.01
CA ILE A 158 7.87 -15.25 -6.77
C ILE A 158 7.05 -14.11 -7.39
N ASN A 159 6.60 -14.27 -8.64
CA ASN A 159 5.79 -13.25 -9.32
C ASN A 159 4.42 -13.06 -8.64
N ALA A 160 3.75 -14.13 -8.22
CA ALA A 160 2.48 -14.04 -7.51
C ALA A 160 2.63 -13.31 -6.16
N ILE A 161 3.67 -13.63 -5.40
CA ILE A 161 3.99 -12.93 -4.14
C ILE A 161 4.33 -11.46 -4.42
N TYR A 162 5.10 -11.20 -5.47
CA TYR A 162 5.45 -9.84 -5.88
C TYR A 162 4.22 -9.01 -6.24
N ASP A 163 3.32 -9.53 -7.07
CA ASP A 163 2.09 -8.86 -7.47
C ASP A 163 1.20 -8.56 -6.25
N TYR A 164 1.12 -9.50 -5.30
CA TYR A 164 0.41 -9.29 -4.04
C TYR A 164 1.05 -8.20 -3.19
N LYS A 165 2.38 -8.19 -3.03
CA LYS A 165 3.12 -7.12 -2.33
C LYS A 165 2.93 -5.77 -3.01
N MET A 166 2.82 -5.76 -4.33
CA MET A 166 2.56 -4.52 -5.07
C MET A 166 1.16 -4.00 -4.82
N ALA A 167 0.15 -4.87 -4.85
CA ALA A 167 -1.21 -4.51 -4.48
C ALA A 167 -1.30 -4.04 -3.02
N LEU A 168 -0.55 -4.66 -2.10
CA LEU A 168 -0.48 -4.27 -0.70
C LEU A 168 0.06 -2.85 -0.55
N ALA A 169 1.22 -2.56 -1.15
CA ALA A 169 1.84 -1.24 -1.12
C ALA A 169 0.96 -0.16 -1.79
N GLU A 170 0.28 -0.50 -2.88
CA GLU A 170 -0.69 0.39 -3.52
C GLU A 170 -1.91 0.66 -2.62
N SER A 171 -2.40 -0.35 -1.91
CA SER A 171 -3.51 -0.22 -0.97
C SER A 171 -3.17 0.64 0.25
N GLU A 172 -1.96 0.48 0.80
CA GLU A 172 -1.42 1.35 1.86
C GLU A 172 -1.29 2.79 1.37
N HIS A 173 -0.75 2.98 0.17
CA HIS A 173 -0.63 4.30 -0.43
C HIS A 173 -1.99 4.96 -0.68
N ASN A 174 -2.96 4.22 -1.22
CA ASN A 174 -4.32 4.71 -1.42
C ASN A 174 -5.00 5.07 -0.11
N TRP A 175 -4.73 4.34 0.98
CA TRP A 175 -5.19 4.74 2.31
C TRP A 175 -4.59 6.09 2.73
N ASN A 176 -3.27 6.26 2.60
CA ASN A 176 -2.60 7.50 2.99
C ASN A 176 -3.10 8.71 2.18
N ILE A 177 -3.33 8.54 0.87
CA ILE A 177 -3.94 9.57 0.03
C ILE A 177 -5.33 9.96 0.53
N ASN A 178 -6.14 8.97 0.92
CA ASN A 178 -7.52 9.19 1.35
C ASN A 178 -7.64 9.53 2.83
N LEU A 179 -6.51 9.62 3.57
CA LEU A 179 -6.50 9.86 5.00
C LEU A 179 -7.26 11.14 5.42
N PRO A 180 -7.16 12.28 4.71
CA PRO A 180 -7.96 13.46 5.06
C PRO A 180 -9.48 13.20 4.96
N GLY A 181 -9.91 12.49 3.91
CA GLY A 181 -11.31 12.08 3.75
C GLY A 181 -11.77 11.11 4.85
N THR A 182 -10.91 10.16 5.22
CA THR A 182 -11.14 9.26 6.36
C THR A 182 -11.26 10.03 7.67
N GLN A 183 -10.39 11.02 7.93
CA GLN A 183 -10.43 11.85 9.13
C GLN A 183 -11.72 12.67 9.20
N LYS A 184 -12.12 13.32 8.08
CA LYS A 184 -13.42 13.99 7.95
C LYS A 184 -14.56 13.03 8.30
N ARG A 185 -14.54 11.82 7.75
CA ARG A 185 -15.57 10.80 8.01
C ARG A 185 -15.61 10.34 9.46
N VAL A 186 -14.45 10.17 10.11
CA VAL A 186 -14.36 9.86 11.55
C VAL A 186 -14.98 10.98 12.37
N ALA A 187 -14.68 12.25 12.04
CA ALA A 187 -15.25 13.39 12.74
C ALA A 187 -16.78 13.45 12.60
N GLU A 188 -17.33 13.19 11.41
CA GLU A 188 -18.79 13.10 11.20
C GLU A 188 -19.44 12.02 12.07
N LEU A 189 -18.88 10.80 12.07
CA LEU A 189 -19.38 9.68 12.87
C LEU A 189 -19.28 9.96 14.37
N MET A 190 -18.18 10.59 14.79
CA MET A 190 -17.96 11.02 16.16
C MET A 190 -19.03 12.05 16.59
N LEU A 191 -19.22 13.13 15.82
CA LEU A 191 -20.22 14.16 16.10
C LEU A 191 -21.64 13.58 16.16
N ALA A 192 -22.00 12.73 15.19
CA ALA A 192 -23.30 12.05 15.17
C ALA A 192 -23.51 11.14 16.40
N SER A 193 -22.46 10.54 16.94
CA SER A 193 -22.53 9.64 18.10
C SER A 193 -22.49 10.38 19.42
N LEU A 194 -21.81 11.52 19.45
CA LEU A 194 -21.65 12.38 20.62
C LEU A 194 -22.89 13.24 20.84
N PHE A 195 -23.35 13.94 19.81
CA PHE A 195 -24.43 14.91 19.90
C PHE A 195 -25.79 14.37 19.42
N GLY A 196 -25.80 13.19 18.79
CA GLY A 196 -27.03 12.59 18.28
C GLY A 196 -27.61 13.41 17.13
N GLN A 197 -28.92 13.62 17.05
CA GLN A 197 -29.52 14.39 15.96
C GLN A 197 -29.65 15.87 16.34
N PRO A 198 -29.32 16.82 15.44
CA PRO A 198 -29.58 18.22 15.70
C PRO A 198 -31.11 18.49 15.72
N ARG A 199 -31.57 19.18 16.75
CA ARG A 199 -32.96 19.60 16.93
C ARG A 199 -33.05 21.11 17.01
N VAL A 200 -34.16 21.64 16.52
CA VAL A 200 -34.42 23.07 16.50
C VAL A 200 -35.53 23.46 17.46
N LYS A 201 -35.39 24.64 18.06
CA LYS A 201 -36.44 25.30 18.84
C LYS A 201 -36.53 26.75 18.42
N TYR A 202 -37.72 27.20 18.06
CA TYR A 202 -37.99 28.62 17.81
C TYR A 202 -37.75 29.46 19.07
N LEU A 203 -37.16 30.63 18.88
CA LEU A 203 -36.96 31.63 19.93
C LEU A 203 -37.88 32.83 19.71
N SER A 204 -37.63 33.59 18.64
CA SER A 204 -38.31 34.85 18.33
C SER A 204 -38.28 35.14 16.83
N TYR A 205 -39.01 36.17 16.44
CA TYR A 205 -39.01 36.74 15.09
C TYR A 205 -39.00 38.25 15.24
N ASP A 206 -38.07 38.91 14.58
CA ASP A 206 -37.98 40.36 14.50
C ASP A 206 -38.70 40.81 13.21
N PRO A 207 -39.83 41.53 13.31
CA PRO A 207 -40.55 42.01 12.14
C PRO A 207 -39.90 43.22 11.47
N ASP A 208 -39.02 43.96 12.16
CA ASP A 208 -38.44 45.18 11.63
C ASP A 208 -37.27 44.83 10.68
N ASP A 209 -36.47 43.83 11.06
CA ASP A 209 -35.34 43.32 10.25
C ASP A 209 -35.69 42.04 9.46
N GLU A 210 -36.93 41.57 9.54
CA GLU A 210 -37.38 40.28 8.99
C GLU A 210 -36.52 39.07 9.40
N GLU A 211 -36.01 39.05 10.64
CA GLU A 211 -35.09 38.00 11.10
C GLU A 211 -35.79 36.95 11.99
N MET A 212 -35.55 35.66 11.73
CA MET A 212 -36.01 34.57 12.58
C MET A 212 -34.89 34.01 13.44
N TYR A 213 -35.11 33.96 14.75
CA TYR A 213 -34.17 33.44 15.72
C TYR A 213 -34.54 32.02 16.16
N ILE A 214 -33.59 31.09 16.04
CA ILE A 214 -33.76 29.67 16.38
C ILE A 214 -32.61 29.22 17.28
N SER A 215 -32.88 28.24 18.15
CA SER A 215 -31.87 27.51 18.91
C SER A 215 -31.70 26.10 18.33
N VAL A 216 -30.47 25.77 17.95
CA VAL A 216 -30.06 24.40 17.60
C VAL A 216 -29.55 23.72 18.84
N ARG A 217 -29.95 22.47 19.06
CA ARG A 217 -29.56 21.68 20.23
C ARG A 217 -29.28 20.25 19.82
N ALA A 218 -28.31 19.65 20.47
CA ALA A 218 -28.10 18.22 20.39
C ALA A 218 -29.21 17.45 21.13
N THR A 219 -29.48 16.22 20.68
CA THR A 219 -30.32 15.28 21.46
C THR A 219 -29.59 14.69 22.64
N THR A 220 -28.26 14.62 22.56
CA THR A 220 -27.38 14.04 23.58
C THR A 220 -26.25 15.01 23.87
N ASN A 221 -25.81 15.10 25.14
CA ASN A 221 -24.85 16.10 25.61
C ASN A 221 -25.31 17.56 25.41
N ASN A 222 -24.55 18.50 25.97
CA ASN A 222 -24.96 19.90 26.14
C ASN A 222 -24.54 20.82 24.97
N PHE A 223 -24.72 20.40 23.72
CA PHE A 223 -24.54 21.32 22.58
C PHE A 223 -25.80 22.16 22.39
N LYS A 224 -25.64 23.49 22.38
CA LYS A 224 -26.73 24.43 22.11
C LYS A 224 -26.17 25.71 21.52
N GLU A 225 -26.71 26.10 20.37
CA GLU A 225 -26.35 27.33 19.69
C GLU A 225 -27.57 28.14 19.32
N LYS A 226 -27.40 29.46 19.26
CA LYS A 226 -28.40 30.40 18.76
C LYS A 226 -27.98 30.92 17.40
N ILE A 227 -28.96 30.99 16.52
CA ILE A 227 -28.77 31.37 15.13
C ILE A 227 -29.90 32.29 14.69
N LYS A 228 -29.64 33.06 13.65
CA LYS A 228 -30.62 33.90 12.97
C LYS A 228 -30.52 33.78 11.45
N PHE A 229 -31.61 34.05 10.76
CA PHE A 229 -31.64 34.15 9.30
C PHE A 229 -32.81 35.00 8.84
N GLU A 230 -32.63 35.68 7.71
CA GLU A 230 -33.64 36.52 7.08
C GLU A 230 -34.77 35.68 6.46
N VAL A 231 -36.01 36.04 6.77
CA VAL A 231 -37.20 35.36 6.29
C VAL A 231 -38.45 36.22 6.48
N THR A 232 -39.30 36.30 5.45
CA THR A 232 -40.53 37.09 5.56
C THR A 232 -41.46 36.55 6.65
N LYS A 233 -42.29 37.41 7.24
CA LYS A 233 -43.20 37.06 8.33
C LYS A 233 -44.09 35.86 8.03
N GLU A 234 -44.57 35.75 6.80
CA GLU A 234 -45.39 34.62 6.35
C GLU A 234 -44.60 33.30 6.32
N GLN A 235 -43.36 33.35 5.83
CA GLN A 235 -42.47 32.20 5.80
C GLN A 235 -42.03 31.80 7.22
N ALA A 236 -41.72 32.77 8.08
CA ALA A 236 -41.39 32.53 9.49
C ALA A 236 -42.52 31.79 10.22
N ARG A 237 -43.78 32.18 9.97
CA ARG A 237 -44.97 31.47 10.50
C ARG A 237 -45.05 30.03 10.01
N LYS A 238 -44.82 29.78 8.71
CA LYS A 238 -44.81 28.43 8.11
C LYS A 238 -43.68 27.56 8.68
N ILE A 239 -42.49 28.13 8.86
CA ILE A 239 -41.34 27.43 9.45
C ILE A 239 -41.61 27.10 10.91
N ARG A 240 -42.14 28.06 11.69
CA ARG A 240 -42.46 27.87 13.11
C ARG A 240 -43.49 26.76 13.34
N SER A 241 -44.51 26.65 12.50
CA SER A 241 -45.50 25.56 12.61
C SER A 241 -44.95 24.20 12.19
N ASN A 242 -43.81 24.17 11.49
CA ASN A 242 -43.20 22.96 10.92
C ASN A 242 -41.75 22.72 11.40
N LEU A 243 -41.36 23.21 12.58
CA LEU A 243 -39.98 23.11 13.07
C LEU A 243 -39.43 21.68 13.07
N ARG A 244 -40.28 20.67 13.34
CA ARG A 244 -39.87 19.25 13.34
C ARG A 244 -39.43 18.74 11.96
N ASN A 245 -39.87 19.40 10.90
CA ASN A 245 -39.58 19.02 9.51
C ASN A 245 -38.34 19.74 8.96
N LEU A 246 -37.74 20.65 9.73
CA LEU A 246 -36.50 21.32 9.34
C LEU A 246 -35.34 20.32 9.36
N LYS A 247 -34.73 20.11 8.19
CA LYS A 247 -33.47 19.37 8.12
C LYS A 247 -32.35 20.34 8.48
N THR A 248 -31.63 20.02 9.54
CA THR A 248 -30.55 20.86 10.07
C THR A 248 -29.21 20.25 9.70
N ALA A 249 -28.31 21.05 9.18
CA ALA A 249 -26.92 20.68 8.97
C ALA A 249 -26.02 21.68 9.70
N VAL A 250 -25.16 21.16 10.58
CA VAL A 250 -24.19 21.93 11.34
C VAL A 250 -22.81 21.62 10.77
N PHE A 251 -22.05 22.63 10.40
CA PHE A 251 -20.77 22.49 9.73
C PHE A 251 -19.64 22.94 10.65
N PHE A 252 -18.62 22.08 10.74
CA PHE A 252 -17.44 22.33 11.54
C PHE A 252 -16.21 22.36 10.64
N ASN A 253 -15.37 23.37 10.82
CA ASN A 253 -13.98 23.28 10.36
C ASN A 253 -13.26 22.28 11.25
N PHE A 254 -12.50 21.40 10.62
CA PHE A 254 -11.70 20.41 11.31
C PHE A 254 -10.24 20.69 11.03
N ASP A 255 -9.62 21.47 11.92
CA ASP A 255 -8.23 21.87 11.80
C ASP A 255 -7.51 21.75 13.14
N ASN A 256 -6.25 21.31 13.11
CA ASN A 256 -5.44 21.02 14.30
C ASN A 256 -6.16 20.19 15.36
N ASN A 257 -7.10 19.37 14.91
CA ASN A 257 -7.93 18.51 15.73
C ASN A 257 -8.88 19.23 16.69
N ALA A 258 -9.20 20.47 16.37
CA ALA A 258 -10.33 21.17 16.91
C ALA A 258 -11.46 21.13 15.89
N LEU A 259 -12.69 20.95 16.39
CA LEU A 259 -13.89 21.21 15.62
C LEU A 259 -14.36 22.61 15.98
N GLU A 260 -14.28 23.51 15.00
CA GLU A 260 -14.75 24.87 15.13
C GLU A 260 -16.05 25.01 14.36
N LEU A 261 -17.10 25.47 15.05
CA LEU A 261 -18.38 25.71 14.39
C LEU A 261 -18.23 26.84 13.38
N VAL A 262 -18.50 26.54 12.11
CA VAL A 262 -18.40 27.52 11.02
C VAL A 262 -19.78 28.01 10.62
N ALA A 263 -20.73 27.07 10.45
CA ALA A 263 -22.02 27.41 9.89
C ALA A 263 -23.11 26.45 10.34
N VAL A 264 -24.34 26.93 10.23
CA VAL A 264 -25.54 26.10 10.32
C VAL A 264 -26.45 26.43 9.16
N HIS A 265 -26.99 25.39 8.49
CA HIS A 265 -28.00 25.53 7.44
C HIS A 265 -29.28 24.80 7.83
N PHE A 266 -30.40 25.31 7.33
CA PHE A 266 -31.69 24.62 7.41
C PHE A 266 -32.29 24.45 6.04
N GLN A 267 -32.85 23.27 5.79
CA GLN A 267 -33.69 23.04 4.65
C GLN A 267 -35.15 23.03 5.06
N PHE A 268 -35.96 23.89 4.42
CA PHE A 268 -37.42 23.88 4.52
C PHE A 268 -38.01 23.73 3.11
N GLY A 269 -38.66 22.60 2.84
CA GLY A 269 -39.08 22.24 1.49
C GLY A 269 -37.87 22.08 0.56
N LYS A 270 -37.83 22.86 -0.52
CA LYS A 270 -36.71 22.89 -1.49
C LYS A 270 -35.67 23.97 -1.20
N LYS A 271 -35.96 24.93 -0.31
CA LYS A 271 -35.08 26.06 -0.03
C LYS A 271 -34.15 25.73 1.15
N THR A 272 -32.87 26.03 0.98
CA THR A 272 -31.88 26.04 2.06
C THR A 272 -31.70 27.48 2.52
N TYR A 273 -31.70 27.70 3.83
CA TYR A 273 -31.46 28.99 4.46
C TYR A 273 -30.05 28.96 5.06
N LEU A 274 -29.23 29.91 4.63
CA LEU A 274 -27.97 30.24 5.29
C LEU A 274 -28.31 31.00 6.58
N THR A 275 -27.59 30.70 7.66
CA THR A 275 -27.85 31.32 8.97
C THR A 275 -26.58 31.90 9.55
N ASP A 276 -26.75 32.92 10.37
CA ASP A 276 -25.68 33.55 11.14
C ASP A 276 -25.80 33.16 12.61
N ILE A 277 -24.65 32.98 13.25
CA ILE A 277 -24.55 32.56 14.66
C ILE A 277 -24.63 33.80 15.54
N VAL A 278 -25.57 33.83 16.48
CA VAL A 278 -25.94 35.04 17.24
C VAL A 278 -25.08 35.21 18.50
N ASP A 279 -24.72 34.12 19.17
CA ASP A 279 -23.91 34.13 20.39
C ASP A 279 -22.88 32.99 20.27
N GLN A 280 -21.58 33.28 20.13
CA GLN A 280 -20.53 32.24 20.14
C GLN A 280 -20.29 31.75 21.58
N ALA A 281 -21.26 31.01 22.13
CA ALA A 281 -21.17 30.39 23.44
C ALA A 281 -20.52 29.00 23.41
N TYR A 282 -20.06 28.53 22.24
CA TYR A 282 -19.29 27.29 22.13
C TYR A 282 -17.92 27.45 22.82
N VAL A 283 -17.88 27.14 24.11
CA VAL A 283 -16.64 26.98 24.85
C VAL A 283 -15.92 25.75 24.28
N ARG A 284 -14.76 25.97 23.63
CA ARG A 284 -13.86 24.93 23.14
C ARG A 284 -13.56 23.93 24.26
N GLN A 285 -14.26 22.81 24.28
CA GLN A 285 -13.94 21.74 25.21
C GLN A 285 -13.03 20.75 24.49
N THR A 286 -11.73 21.02 24.68
CA THR A 286 -10.57 20.11 24.66
C THR A 286 -9.94 19.70 23.32
N ASN A 287 -8.61 19.81 23.31
CA ASN A 287 -7.69 19.45 22.23
C ASN A 287 -7.58 17.93 22.11
N VAL A 288 -8.30 17.33 21.16
CA VAL A 288 -8.23 15.88 20.89
C VAL A 288 -7.35 15.68 19.67
N LYS A 289 -6.03 15.49 19.80
CA LYS A 289 -5.17 15.34 18.62
C LYS A 289 -5.48 14.06 17.81
N PHE A 290 -5.89 14.16 16.55
CA PHE A 290 -5.83 13.06 15.57
C PHE A 290 -4.38 12.97 15.14
N GLU A 291 -3.60 12.19 15.88
CA GLU A 291 -2.30 11.77 15.37
C GLU A 291 -2.54 10.95 14.09
N PRO A 292 -1.77 11.19 13.02
CA PRO A 292 -1.84 10.34 11.83
C PRO A 292 -1.40 8.94 12.22
N VAL A 293 -2.38 8.04 12.38
CA VAL A 293 -2.09 6.62 12.54
C VAL A 293 -1.83 6.08 11.15
N THR A 294 -0.56 5.97 10.79
CA THR A 294 -0.15 5.24 9.58
C THR A 294 -0.73 3.83 9.66
N ILE A 295 -1.38 3.39 8.57
CA ILE A 295 -1.71 1.98 8.45
C ILE A 295 -0.41 1.26 8.11
N SER A 296 -0.13 0.22 8.86
CA SER A 296 0.78 -0.83 8.43
C SER A 296 -0.05 -2.08 8.18
N LEU A 297 0.05 -2.62 6.97
CA LEU A 297 -0.47 -3.95 6.64
C LEU A 297 0.62 -5.02 6.78
N GLN A 298 1.63 -4.80 7.64
CA GLN A 298 2.70 -5.77 7.89
C GLN A 298 2.19 -7.16 8.27
N ASP A 299 1.07 -7.25 9.00
CA ASP A 299 0.44 -8.53 9.37
C ASP A 299 -0.11 -9.30 8.15
N GLU A 300 -0.37 -8.59 7.05
CA GLU A 300 -0.78 -9.16 5.78
C GLU A 300 0.39 -9.45 4.84
N ASP A 301 1.61 -9.01 5.18
CA ASP A 301 2.81 -9.27 4.40
C ASP A 301 3.07 -10.79 4.30
N VAL A 302 3.70 -11.17 3.20
CA VAL A 302 4.06 -12.56 2.90
C VAL A 302 5.57 -12.62 2.72
N ARG A 303 6.23 -13.37 3.59
CA ARG A 303 7.66 -13.67 3.43
C ARG A 303 7.82 -14.88 2.53
N TYR A 304 8.52 -14.70 1.41
CA TYR A 304 9.06 -15.83 0.66
C TYR A 304 10.35 -16.24 1.37
N THR A 305 10.38 -17.48 1.86
CA THR A 305 11.65 -18.13 2.17
C THR A 305 11.86 -19.10 1.03
N GLU A 306 12.92 -18.90 0.26
CA GLU A 306 13.27 -19.77 -0.85
C GLU A 306 13.30 -21.21 -0.33
N VAL A 307 12.29 -22.01 -0.70
CA VAL A 307 12.36 -23.43 -0.44
C VAL A 307 13.25 -23.96 -1.55
N ILE A 308 14.57 -23.88 -1.34
CA ILE A 308 15.49 -24.76 -2.04
C ILE A 308 15.10 -26.17 -1.57
N LYS A 309 14.06 -26.76 -2.19
CA LYS A 309 13.89 -28.20 -2.16
C LYS A 309 15.20 -28.72 -2.69
N ASN A 310 15.91 -29.54 -1.92
CA ASN A 310 16.97 -30.40 -2.44
C ASN A 310 16.39 -31.04 -3.69
N LEU A 311 16.73 -30.52 -4.86
CA LEU A 311 16.14 -30.94 -6.12
C LEU A 311 16.74 -32.31 -6.39
N ILE A 312 16.05 -33.35 -5.93
CA ILE A 312 16.51 -34.72 -6.07
C ILE A 312 16.30 -35.05 -7.54
N PRO A 313 17.37 -35.16 -8.35
CA PRO A 313 17.19 -35.47 -9.75
C PRO A 313 16.57 -36.88 -9.87
N PRO A 314 15.93 -37.21 -11.00
CA PRO A 314 15.45 -38.56 -11.23
C PRO A 314 16.58 -39.58 -11.03
N ASN A 315 16.28 -40.80 -10.55
CA ASN A 315 17.30 -41.81 -10.22
C ASN A 315 18.26 -42.16 -11.38
N TRP A 316 17.83 -41.90 -12.61
CA TRP A 316 18.63 -42.13 -13.82
C TRP A 316 19.58 -40.98 -14.17
N PHE A 317 19.35 -39.77 -13.66
CA PHE A 317 20.15 -38.59 -13.94
C PHE A 317 21.51 -38.77 -13.25
N TYR A 318 22.59 -38.76 -14.05
CA TYR A 318 23.96 -39.21 -13.70
C TYR A 318 24.23 -40.73 -13.68
N ASN A 319 23.22 -41.58 -13.83
CA ASN A 319 23.38 -43.04 -13.73
C ASN A 319 23.07 -43.79 -15.03
N LEU A 320 23.08 -43.11 -16.18
CA LEU A 320 22.95 -43.78 -17.48
C LEU A 320 24.26 -44.46 -17.87
N SER A 321 24.18 -45.71 -18.31
CA SER A 321 25.33 -46.45 -18.84
C SER A 321 25.64 -46.04 -20.28
N GLY A 322 26.90 -45.65 -20.54
CA GLY A 322 27.38 -45.29 -21.87
C GLY A 322 28.60 -44.37 -21.81
N SER A 323 29.38 -44.31 -22.89
CA SER A 323 30.40 -43.29 -23.08
C SER A 323 29.77 -42.02 -23.66
N ASN A 324 30.30 -40.85 -23.32
CA ASN A 324 29.91 -39.55 -23.87
C ASN A 324 28.42 -39.20 -23.67
N ILE A 325 27.99 -39.16 -22.41
CA ILE A 325 26.67 -38.67 -22.02
C ILE A 325 26.84 -37.34 -21.29
N ALA A 326 26.13 -36.33 -21.76
CA ALA A 326 26.01 -35.06 -21.08
C ALA A 326 24.60 -34.90 -20.50
N TYR A 327 24.52 -34.31 -19.32
CA TYR A 327 23.29 -34.11 -18.58
C TYR A 327 23.01 -32.61 -18.51
N GLY A 328 21.74 -32.24 -18.65
CA GLY A 328 21.30 -30.86 -18.57
C GLY A 328 19.93 -30.75 -17.93
N GLN A 329 19.70 -29.59 -17.33
CA GLN A 329 18.47 -29.28 -16.62
C GLN A 329 17.91 -27.92 -17.06
N GLY A 330 16.60 -27.77 -17.08
CA GLY A 330 16.00 -26.53 -17.55
C GLY A 330 14.50 -26.42 -17.33
N ARG A 331 13.99 -25.19 -17.37
CA ARG A 331 12.56 -24.89 -17.21
C ARG A 331 11.71 -25.41 -18.37
N THR A 332 12.34 -25.61 -19.53
CA THR A 332 11.73 -26.25 -20.70
C THR A 332 12.64 -27.36 -21.19
N LYS A 333 12.08 -28.33 -21.92
CA LYS A 333 12.86 -29.42 -22.51
C LYS A 333 13.98 -28.91 -23.43
N SER A 334 13.72 -27.84 -24.18
CA SER A 334 14.71 -27.20 -25.07
C SER A 334 15.86 -26.54 -24.29
N LEU A 335 15.57 -25.89 -23.15
CA LEU A 335 16.62 -25.31 -22.31
C LEU A 335 17.46 -26.39 -21.62
N ALA A 336 16.83 -27.46 -21.16
CA ALA A 336 17.55 -28.61 -20.58
C ALA A 336 18.46 -29.31 -21.61
N GLU A 337 18.01 -29.39 -22.87
CA GLU A 337 18.83 -29.89 -23.97
C GLU A 337 19.99 -28.95 -24.32
N ALA A 338 19.76 -27.63 -24.35
CA ALA A 338 20.81 -26.65 -24.59
C ALA A 338 21.90 -26.70 -23.50
N ASP A 339 21.49 -26.86 -22.24
CA ASP A 339 22.38 -27.02 -21.09
C ASP A 339 23.23 -28.30 -21.21
N ALA A 340 22.61 -29.44 -21.52
CA ALA A 340 23.32 -30.70 -21.76
C ALA A 340 24.34 -30.57 -22.90
N ASN A 341 23.98 -29.87 -23.98
CA ASN A 341 24.86 -29.64 -25.12
C ASN A 341 26.04 -28.70 -24.80
N SER A 342 25.81 -27.70 -23.93
CA SER A 342 26.88 -26.84 -23.41
C SER A 342 27.87 -27.65 -22.57
N PHE A 343 27.37 -28.50 -21.68
CA PHE A 343 28.20 -29.38 -20.85
C PHE A 343 29.03 -30.37 -21.70
N ALA A 344 28.42 -30.96 -22.73
CA ALA A 344 29.13 -31.82 -23.69
C ALA A 344 30.34 -31.11 -24.31
N ALA A 345 30.16 -29.85 -24.74
CA ALA A 345 31.21 -29.05 -25.36
C ALA A 345 32.31 -28.62 -24.36
N GLN A 346 31.98 -28.43 -23.08
CA GLN A 346 32.93 -28.01 -22.05
C GLN A 346 33.78 -29.17 -21.49
N SER A 347 33.22 -30.38 -21.42
CA SER A 347 33.85 -31.55 -20.77
C SER A 347 35.16 -32.05 -21.41
N GLN A 348 35.56 -31.52 -22.58
CA GLN A 348 36.66 -32.06 -23.40
C GLN A 348 37.87 -31.12 -23.55
N LYS A 349 38.04 -30.11 -22.69
CA LYS A 349 39.04 -29.04 -22.87
C LYS A 349 40.49 -29.33 -22.42
N ILE A 350 40.90 -30.57 -22.13
CA ILE A 350 42.23 -30.81 -21.51
C ILE A 350 43.01 -31.94 -22.19
N LEU A 351 44.13 -31.58 -22.83
CA LEU A 351 45.22 -32.49 -23.24
C LEU A 351 46.46 -32.15 -22.41
N VAL A 352 46.98 -33.12 -21.64
CA VAL A 352 48.19 -32.96 -20.83
C VAL A 352 49.35 -33.64 -21.55
N SER A 353 50.32 -32.87 -22.03
CA SER A 353 51.62 -33.39 -22.46
C SER A 353 52.70 -33.01 -21.44
N GLY A 354 53.45 -34.00 -20.95
CA GLY A 354 54.59 -33.80 -20.05
C GLY A 354 55.90 -33.83 -20.81
N VAL A 355 56.81 -32.89 -20.53
CA VAL A 355 58.19 -32.91 -21.01
C VAL A 355 59.12 -32.80 -19.81
N SER A 356 60.02 -33.78 -19.62
CA SER A 356 61.05 -33.75 -18.58
C SER A 356 62.37 -33.26 -19.17
N GLN A 357 63.01 -32.28 -18.54
CA GLN A 357 64.37 -31.86 -18.88
C GLN A 357 65.31 -31.96 -17.67
N LEU A 358 66.54 -32.38 -17.96
CA LEU A 358 67.59 -32.63 -16.98
C LEU A 358 68.51 -31.42 -16.94
N LYS A 359 68.54 -30.68 -15.82
CA LYS A 359 69.48 -29.57 -15.62
C LYS A 359 70.50 -29.94 -14.56
N GLN A 360 71.78 -29.86 -14.92
CA GLN A 360 72.89 -29.92 -13.97
C GLN A 360 73.27 -28.49 -13.59
N GLN A 361 73.26 -28.20 -12.29
CA GLN A 361 73.83 -26.97 -11.76
C GLN A 361 75.11 -27.28 -10.98
N LYS A 362 76.13 -26.45 -11.21
CA LYS A 362 77.44 -26.55 -10.59
C LYS A 362 77.65 -25.31 -9.71
N GLN A 363 77.72 -25.49 -8.40
CA GLN A 363 78.09 -24.43 -7.45
C GLN A 363 79.38 -24.87 -6.75
N GLY A 364 80.50 -24.23 -7.10
CA GLY A 364 81.83 -24.62 -6.65
C GLY A 364 82.24 -26.02 -7.16
N ASN A 365 82.91 -26.81 -6.31
CA ASN A 365 83.39 -28.16 -6.65
C ASN A 365 82.31 -29.26 -6.59
N HIS A 366 81.06 -28.91 -6.24
CA HIS A 366 79.95 -29.87 -6.24
C HIS A 366 79.02 -29.66 -7.45
N THR A 367 78.64 -30.77 -8.08
CA THR A 367 77.70 -30.82 -9.20
C THR A 367 76.45 -31.55 -8.72
N SER A 368 75.28 -30.92 -8.81
CA SER A 368 74.01 -31.57 -8.51
C SER A 368 73.13 -31.61 -9.75
N THR A 369 72.49 -32.77 -9.95
CA THR A 369 71.60 -33.03 -11.08
C THR A 369 70.15 -32.93 -10.61
N GLN A 370 69.37 -32.00 -11.16
CA GLN A 370 67.94 -31.89 -10.86
C GLN A 370 67.09 -32.17 -12.11
N PHE A 371 66.02 -32.94 -11.92
CA PHE A 371 64.99 -33.18 -12.91
C PHE A 371 63.93 -32.07 -12.80
N GLU A 372 63.75 -31.28 -13.86
CA GLU A 372 62.64 -30.36 -13.99
C GLU A 372 61.54 -31.04 -14.83
N PHE A 373 60.40 -31.33 -14.20
CA PHE A 373 59.19 -31.76 -14.90
C PHE A 373 58.35 -30.53 -15.22
N SER A 374 58.11 -30.26 -16.50
CA SER A 374 57.13 -29.25 -16.91
C SER A 374 55.96 -29.91 -17.61
N THR A 375 54.75 -29.66 -17.10
CA THR A 375 53.50 -30.02 -17.77
C THR A 375 53.04 -28.81 -18.57
N GLN A 376 52.88 -28.97 -19.89
CA GLN A 376 52.22 -27.96 -20.71
C GLN A 376 50.79 -28.43 -20.98
N GLN A 377 49.82 -27.69 -20.46
CA GLN A 377 48.42 -27.88 -20.79
C GLN A 377 48.14 -27.13 -22.10
N LYS A 378 47.71 -27.84 -23.14
CA LYS A 378 47.26 -27.21 -24.39
C LYS A 378 45.76 -27.43 -24.51
N VAL A 379 44.99 -26.35 -24.47
CA VAL A 379 43.55 -26.39 -24.69
C VAL A 379 43.31 -26.53 -26.19
N GLN A 380 42.79 -27.69 -26.63
CA GLN A 380 42.26 -27.87 -27.98
C GLN A 380 40.74 -27.83 -27.91
N GLU A 381 40.12 -27.02 -28.77
CA GLU A 381 38.67 -27.06 -28.96
C GLU A 381 38.33 -28.28 -29.83
N VAL A 382 37.53 -29.19 -29.27
CA VAL A 382 37.09 -30.42 -29.94
C VAL A 382 35.65 -30.23 -30.41
N GLU A 383 35.38 -30.52 -31.69
CA GLU A 383 34.03 -30.40 -32.24
C GLU A 383 33.16 -31.61 -31.83
N VAL A 384 32.02 -31.33 -31.20
CA VAL A 384 31.06 -32.34 -30.74
C VAL A 384 29.93 -32.49 -31.75
N ILE A 385 29.83 -33.68 -32.36
CA ILE A 385 28.90 -34.05 -33.44
C ILE A 385 27.88 -35.13 -32.99
N ASN A 386 26.86 -35.39 -33.81
CA ASN A 386 25.85 -36.45 -33.61
C ASN A 386 25.18 -36.45 -32.22
N ARG A 387 24.67 -35.28 -31.81
CA ARG A 387 23.96 -35.08 -30.53
C ARG A 387 22.56 -35.65 -30.61
N LYS A 388 22.17 -36.50 -29.65
CA LYS A 388 20.82 -37.06 -29.59
C LYS A 388 20.34 -37.18 -28.15
N ILE A 389 19.11 -36.71 -27.87
CA ILE A 389 18.46 -36.94 -26.59
C ILE A 389 18.24 -38.45 -26.40
N ILE A 390 18.76 -38.99 -25.31
CA ILE A 390 18.60 -40.41 -24.93
C ILE A 390 17.57 -40.61 -23.83
N LYS A 391 17.36 -39.60 -22.97
CA LYS A 391 16.31 -39.62 -21.95
C LYS A 391 15.90 -38.21 -21.58
N SER A 392 14.61 -38.02 -21.30
CA SER A 392 14.09 -36.77 -20.75
C SER A 392 12.94 -37.04 -19.80
N GLU A 393 12.90 -36.36 -18.67
CA GLU A 393 11.82 -36.45 -17.68
C GLU A 393 11.54 -35.07 -17.10
N LYS A 394 10.28 -34.77 -16.82
CA LYS A 394 9.90 -33.59 -16.03
C LYS A 394 9.64 -34.05 -14.59
N LYS A 395 10.40 -33.54 -13.64
CA LYS A 395 10.26 -33.82 -12.20
C LYS A 395 10.34 -32.52 -11.42
N ASP A 396 9.43 -32.32 -10.48
CA ASP A 396 9.37 -31.12 -9.63
C ASP A 396 9.40 -29.80 -10.44
N GLY A 397 8.69 -29.77 -11.57
CA GLY A 397 8.62 -28.59 -12.44
C GLY A 397 9.83 -28.38 -13.37
N ILE A 398 10.92 -29.13 -13.20
CA ILE A 398 12.16 -29.02 -13.98
C ILE A 398 12.27 -30.17 -14.99
N TRP A 399 12.70 -29.85 -16.21
CA TRP A 399 13.09 -30.84 -17.20
C TRP A 399 14.54 -31.28 -16.97
N PHE A 400 14.72 -32.58 -16.87
CA PHE A 400 16.01 -33.27 -16.85
C PHE A 400 16.21 -33.95 -18.21
N VAL A 401 17.32 -33.69 -18.88
CA VAL A 401 17.65 -34.24 -20.20
C VAL A 401 19.05 -34.84 -20.18
N ALA A 402 19.19 -36.02 -20.79
CA ALA A 402 20.48 -36.59 -21.12
C ALA A 402 20.65 -36.67 -22.64
N VAL A 403 21.84 -36.29 -23.11
CA VAL A 403 22.21 -36.26 -24.52
C VAL A 403 23.44 -37.12 -24.72
N THR A 404 23.41 -38.01 -25.71
CA THR A 404 24.62 -38.71 -26.17
C THR A 404 25.30 -37.89 -27.27
N TYR A 405 26.62 -37.93 -27.32
CA TYR A 405 27.39 -37.20 -28.32
C TYR A 405 28.59 -38.00 -28.84
N GLN A 406 29.06 -37.63 -30.03
CA GLN A 406 30.31 -38.14 -30.61
C GLN A 406 31.32 -37.01 -30.76
N ILE A 407 32.59 -37.38 -30.71
CA ILE A 407 33.71 -36.47 -30.96
C ILE A 407 34.09 -36.60 -32.43
N ALA A 408 34.14 -35.49 -33.16
CA ALA A 408 34.73 -35.47 -34.49
C ALA A 408 36.22 -35.84 -34.38
N LYS A 409 36.66 -36.86 -35.13
CA LYS A 409 38.05 -37.30 -35.14
C LYS A 409 38.94 -36.38 -35.96
#